data_AF-A0AAT9HAE3-F1
#
_entry.id   AF-A0AAT9HAE3-F1
#
_cell.length_a   1.000
_cell.length_b   1.000
_cell.length_c   1.000
_cell.angle_alpha   90.00
_cell.angle_beta   90.00
_cell.angle_gamma   90.00
#
_symmetry.space_group_name_H-M   'P 1'
#
loop_
_entity.id
_entity.type
_entity.pdbx_description
1 polymer ?
#
loop_
_entity_poly.entity_id
_entity_poly.type
_entity_poly.pdbx_seq_one_letter_code
_entity_poly.pdbx_strand_id
1 'polypeptide(L)'
;MGAAHTFELPYLFGLDDFEPLTRTQHRLSDRMIDIWTGFAHKGRAPWKPTTPAAPNTQSLASGPNGIRPVDFAANHHYAFWTSLR
;
A
#
# COMPACT_ATOMS: atom_id res chain seq x y z
N MET A 1 9.04 8.67 -10.36
CA MET A 1 9.48 7.33 -9.92
C MET A 1 8.37 6.68 -9.10
N GLY A 2 8.26 5.35 -9.11
CA GLY A 2 7.21 4.58 -8.41
C GLY A 2 7.79 3.63 -7.36
N ALA A 3 6.91 2.89 -6.67
CA ALA A 3 7.31 1.84 -5.73
C ALA A 3 7.63 0.56 -6.49
N ALA A 4 8.90 0.18 -6.53
CA ALA A 4 9.32 -1.11 -7.10
C ALA A 4 9.12 -2.24 -6.08
N HIS A 5 9.34 -3.47 -6.53
CA HIS A 5 9.36 -4.62 -5.63
C HIS A 5 10.35 -4.37 -4.47
N THR A 6 9.95 -4.73 -3.26
CA THR A 6 10.67 -4.56 -1.97
C THR A 6 10.85 -3.14 -1.45
N PHE A 7 10.36 -2.11 -2.15
CA PHE A 7 10.52 -0.72 -1.71
C PHE A 7 9.65 -0.37 -0.48
N GLU A 8 8.73 -1.25 -0.08
CA GLU A 8 7.97 -1.14 1.15
C GLU A 8 8.76 -1.53 2.41
N LEU A 9 9.82 -2.34 2.27
CA LEU A 9 10.59 -2.86 3.39
C LEU A 9 11.18 -1.78 4.33
N PRO A 10 11.84 -0.71 3.86
CA PRO A 10 12.39 0.32 4.76
C PRO A 10 11.31 1.10 5.54
N TYR A 11 10.03 0.99 5.16
CA TYR A 11 8.93 1.57 5.94
C TYR A 11 8.47 0.67 7.09
N LEU A 12 8.89 -0.59 7.13
CA LEU A 12 8.47 -1.59 8.12
C LEU A 12 9.65 -2.10 8.96
N PHE A 13 10.87 -2.03 8.43
CA PHE A 13 12.08 -2.57 9.05
C PHE A 13 13.19 -1.54 9.03
N GLY A 14 13.98 -1.47 10.11
CA GLY A 14 15.19 -0.65 10.17
C GLY A 14 16.32 -1.29 9.37
N LEU A 15 16.34 -1.07 8.06
CA LEU A 15 17.33 -1.61 7.14
C LEU A 15 18.38 -0.55 6.82
N ASP A 16 19.65 -0.89 7.00
CA ASP A 16 20.78 0.03 6.76
C ASP A 16 21.17 0.13 5.27
N ASP A 17 20.71 -0.81 4.43
CA ASP A 17 20.98 -0.84 2.99
C ASP A 17 20.13 0.16 2.18
N PHE A 18 19.27 0.94 2.83
CA PHE A 18 18.40 1.92 2.21
C PHE A 18 18.74 3.34 2.64
N GLU A 19 18.53 4.29 1.73
CA GLU A 19 18.63 5.71 2.08
C GLU A 19 17.67 6.07 3.22
N PRO A 20 18.07 6.96 4.14
CA PRO A 20 17.20 7.39 5.23
C PRO A 20 15.87 7.96 4.73
N LEU A 21 14.78 7.60 5.41
CA LEU A 21 13.46 8.09 5.06
C LEU A 21 13.39 9.62 5.27
N THR A 22 12.76 10.31 4.31
CA THR A 22 12.37 11.71 4.50
C THR A 22 11.27 11.84 5.56
N ARG A 23 11.02 13.05 6.05
CA ARG A 23 9.97 13.31 7.05
C ARG A 23 8.58 12.83 6.62
N THR A 24 8.21 12.98 5.34
CA THR A 24 6.91 12.51 4.83
C THR A 24 6.86 10.99 4.70
N GLN A 25 7.99 10.35 4.40
CA GLN A 25 8.11 8.89 4.38
C GLN A 25 8.06 8.28 5.78
N HIS A 26 8.65 8.93 6.79
CA HIS A 26 8.50 8.51 8.19
C HIS A 26 7.04 8.50 8.64
N ARG A 27 6.26 9.55 8.29
CA ARG A 27 4.81 9.55 8.58
C ARG A 27 4.05 8.41 7.89
N LEU A 28 4.47 8.02 6.68
CA LEU A 28 3.92 6.85 6.01
C LEU A 28 4.32 5.56 6.73
N SER A 29 5.59 5.44 7.15
CA SER A 29 6.10 4.31 7.93
C SER A 29 5.31 4.11 9.23
N ASP A 30 5.15 5.16 10.03
CA ASP A 30 4.34 5.13 11.25
C ASP A 30 2.93 4.60 10.96
N ARG A 31 2.32 5.11 9.89
CA ARG A 31 0.97 4.70 9.50
C ARG A 31 0.90 3.26 9.01
N MET A 32 1.89 2.78 8.27
CA MET A 32 1.98 1.38 7.87
C MET A 32 2.13 0.48 9.10
N ILE A 33 3.02 0.83 10.04
CA ILE A 33 3.19 0.06 11.28
C ILE A 33 1.88 0.01 12.08
N ASP A 34 1.17 1.14 12.25
CA ASP A 34 -0.13 1.19 12.92
C ASP A 34 -1.19 0.30 12.25
N ILE A 35 -1.23 0.31 10.91
CA ILE A 35 -2.20 -0.48 10.14
C ILE A 35 -1.95 -1.97 10.32
N TRP A 36 -0.70 -2.42 10.17
CA TRP A 36 -0.35 -3.83 10.26
C TRP A 36 -0.47 -4.35 11.69
N THR A 37 0.01 -3.59 12.68
CA THR A 37 -0.11 -3.98 14.10
C THR A 37 -1.57 -3.94 14.58
N GLY A 38 -2.36 -2.95 14.14
CA GLY A 38 -3.80 -2.89 14.41
C GLY A 38 -4.56 -4.07 13.81
N PHE A 39 -4.21 -4.49 12.60
CA PHE A 39 -4.76 -5.70 11.99
C PHE A 39 -4.36 -6.95 12.75
N ALA A 40 -3.08 -7.12 13.10
CA ALA A 40 -2.63 -8.28 13.89
C ALA A 40 -3.34 -8.37 15.25
N HIS A 41 -3.61 -7.22 15.88
CA HIS A 41 -4.25 -7.18 17.19
C HIS A 41 -5.78 -7.38 17.16
N LYS A 42 -6.48 -6.83 16.16
CA LYS A 42 -7.95 -6.76 16.13
C LYS A 42 -8.61 -7.45 14.93
N GLY A 43 -7.83 -7.94 13.97
CA GLY A 43 -8.32 -8.49 12.70
C GLY A 43 -8.96 -7.44 11.79
N ARG A 44 -8.66 -6.15 11.98
CA ARG A 44 -9.30 -5.03 11.26
C ARG A 44 -8.27 -4.11 10.63
N ALA A 45 -8.43 -3.85 9.34
CA ALA A 45 -7.71 -2.82 8.60
C ALA A 45 -8.63 -1.62 8.34
N PRO A 46 -8.12 -0.40 8.06
CA PRO A 46 -8.94 0.80 7.88
C PRO A 46 -9.62 0.89 6.50
N TRP A 47 -9.72 -0.20 5.74
CA TRP A 47 -10.36 -0.27 4.43
C TRP A 47 -11.37 -1.41 4.37
N LYS A 48 -12.24 -1.36 3.34
CA LYS A 48 -13.27 -2.37 3.11
C LYS A 48 -12.63 -3.69 2.67
N PRO A 49 -13.18 -4.86 3.08
CA PRO A 49 -12.75 -6.15 2.56
C PRO A 49 -12.87 -6.22 1.03
N THR A 50 -11.90 -6.85 0.38
CA THR A 50 -11.96 -7.12 -1.06
C THR A 50 -12.89 -8.31 -1.31
N THR A 51 -13.69 -8.25 -2.39
CA THR A 51 -14.51 -9.38 -2.86
C THR A 51 -14.35 -9.54 -4.36
N PRO A 52 -14.66 -10.71 -4.95
CA PRO A 52 -14.60 -10.89 -6.41
C PRO A 52 -15.45 -9.88 -7.20
N ALA A 53 -16.58 -9.44 -6.64
CA ALA A 53 -17.48 -8.47 -7.28
C ALA A 53 -17.09 -7.00 -7.03
N ALA A 54 -16.32 -6.74 -5.97
CA ALA A 54 -15.90 -5.41 -5.57
C ALA A 54 -14.45 -5.47 -5.06
N PRO A 55 -13.46 -5.37 -5.98
CA PRO A 55 -12.07 -5.26 -5.58
C PRO A 55 -11.87 -3.91 -4.88
N ASN A 56 -11.52 -3.96 -3.60
CA ASN A 56 -11.13 -2.81 -2.80
C ASN A 56 -9.60 -2.78 -2.71
N THR A 57 -9.00 -1.72 -3.24
CA THR A 57 -7.54 -1.52 -3.21
C THR A 57 -7.21 -0.18 -2.58
N GLN A 58 -6.26 -0.20 -1.66
CA GLN A 58 -5.77 0.97 -0.95
C GLN A 58 -4.36 1.30 -1.45
N SER A 59 -4.15 2.54 -1.87
CA SER A 59 -2.80 3.06 -2.11
C SER A 59 -2.21 3.54 -0.78
N LEU A 60 -0.95 3.19 -0.55
CA LEU A 60 -0.14 3.66 0.58
C LEU A 60 1.04 4.46 0.02
N ALA A 61 0.95 5.79 0.08
CA ALA A 61 1.95 6.68 -0.50
C ALA A 61 2.20 7.88 0.41
N SER A 62 3.44 8.38 0.39
CA SER A 62 3.90 9.55 1.14
C SER A 62 3.77 10.86 0.34
N GLY A 63 3.33 10.77 -0.92
CA GLY A 63 3.14 11.89 -1.83
C GLY A 63 1.79 12.62 -1.67
N PRO A 64 1.48 13.61 -2.54
CA PRO A 64 0.33 14.50 -2.39
C PRO A 64 -1.03 13.81 -2.30
N ASN A 65 -1.16 12.64 -2.95
CA ASN A 65 -2.38 11.85 -2.95
C ASN A 65 -2.55 11.01 -1.67
N GLY A 66 -1.49 10.86 -0.88
CA GLY A 66 -1.48 10.17 0.40
C GLY A 66 -2.01 8.73 0.35
N ILE A 67 -2.55 8.31 1.50
CA ILE A 67 -3.25 7.03 1.64
C ILE A 67 -4.70 7.20 1.19
N ARG A 68 -5.08 6.55 0.10
CA ARG A 68 -6.45 6.63 -0.45
C ARG A 68 -6.87 5.37 -1.21
N PRO A 69 -8.18 5.08 -1.32
CA PRO A 69 -8.68 4.06 -2.23
C PRO A 69 -8.29 4.38 -3.68
N VAL A 70 -8.06 3.34 -4.47
CA VAL A 70 -7.75 3.47 -5.90
C VAL A 70 -8.51 2.44 -6.73
N ASP A 71 -8.78 2.78 -7.98
CA ASP A 71 -9.30 1.83 -8.96
C ASP A 71 -8.19 0.88 -9.42
N PHE A 72 -8.19 -0.34 -8.90
CA PHE A 72 -7.24 -1.37 -9.28
C PHE A 72 -7.37 -1.77 -10.75
N ALA A 73 -8.60 -1.89 -11.26
CA ALA A 73 -8.83 -2.38 -12.60
C ALA A 73 -8.29 -1.41 -13.65
N ALA A 74 -8.54 -0.11 -13.43
CA ALA A 74 -7.98 0.96 -14.27
C ALA A 74 -6.46 1.04 -14.16
N ASN A 75 -5.90 1.00 -12.94
CA ASN A 75 -4.47 1.23 -12.72
C ASN A 75 -3.57 0.06 -13.18
N HIS A 76 -4.09 -1.16 -13.29
CA HIS A 76 -3.30 -2.37 -13.56
C HIS A 76 -3.67 -3.07 -14.87
N HIS A 77 -4.37 -2.37 -15.78
CA HIS A 77 -4.81 -2.92 -17.08
C HIS A 77 -5.55 -4.27 -16.92
N TYR A 78 -6.35 -4.40 -15.86
CA TYR A 78 -6.94 -5.68 -15.49
C TYR A 78 -7.82 -6.26 -16.61
N ALA A 79 -8.61 -5.41 -17.28
CA ALA A 79 -9.47 -5.82 -18.40
C ALA A 79 -8.67 -6.48 -19.54
N PHE A 80 -7.51 -5.92 -19.89
CA PHE A 80 -6.62 -6.50 -20.88
C PHE A 80 -6.17 -7.90 -20.46
N TRP A 81 -5.62 -8.06 -19.27
CA TRP A 81 -5.15 -9.36 -18.77
C TRP A 81 -6.27 -10.40 -18.66
N THR A 82 -7.47 -10.01 -18.23
CA THR A 82 -8.61 -10.94 -18.15
C THR A 82 -9.15 -11.38 -19.51
N SER A 83 -8.83 -10.65 -20.58
CA SER A 83 -9.26 -10.99 -21.95
C SER A 83 -8.37 -12.05 -22.60
N LEU A 84 -7.13 -12.23 -22.12
CA LEU A 84 -6.13 -13.17 -22.65
C LEU A 84 -6.33 -14.63 -22.19
N ARG A 85 -7.57 -15.03 -21.91
CA ARG A 85 -7.92 -16.37 -21.42
C ARG A 85 -7.44 -17.49 -22.34
#